data_AF-A0A443QTL9-F1
#
_entry.id   AF-A0A443QTL9-F1
#
_cell.length_a   1.000
_cell.length_b   1.000
_cell.length_c   1.000
_cell.angle_alpha   90.00
_cell.angle_beta   90.00
_cell.angle_gamma   90.00
#
_symmetry.space_group_name_H-M   'P 1'
#
loop_
_entity.id
_entity.type
_entity.pdbx_description
1 polymer ?
#
loop_
_entity_poly.entity_id
_entity_poly.type
_entity_poly.pdbx_seq_one_letter_code
_entity_poly.pdbx_strand_id
1 'polypeptide(L)'
;MIRGEKVIRIDTFNVEILFELKFFNTYYMYLTRLLSSKTNESIVLSLAILALVFSQMNEYQLLEASKLGYCKVLFSFLNEYKHIKLVTLNTSISLAFVFGKTLHLNSIIEMDQIQALFEQYRLAKKFNDKDCLCIILWCINRIFDTSLNDHFKYLIKEFYSSHFLDICNFITGNAEKTLLMSSLYTMNNVLQIANSEEIKRFFIESEMVERIVHFINDANNLISVKSMEIITDLLTKLNGEFDISEVLIKNNFHLALQNFLYSCEERLRERSLLALNYLVASKNVKQCISEHFFNSLSECLIFGDFKTQEELARILSVITFNCNIEEMKLCVKSTVLPTLIDVSKNASVDFVFFTYKTIENVLKLAKEDTLIWSSNFSLWAQIEDIISQNESENKMIKDLSFAILDKMELISKSFAMDL
;
A
#
# COMPACT_ATOMS: atom_id res chain seq x y z
N MET A 1 41.25 40.68 -26.29
CA MET A 1 41.71 40.42 -24.92
C MET A 1 40.49 40.36 -24.01
N ILE A 2 39.91 39.16 -23.85
CA ILE A 2 38.98 38.84 -22.76
C ILE A 2 39.80 37.91 -21.86
N ARG A 3 40.19 38.39 -20.67
CA ARG A 3 40.99 37.66 -19.70
C ARG A 3 40.04 36.92 -18.76
N GLY A 4 40.30 35.63 -18.53
CA GLY A 4 39.65 34.85 -17.47
C GLY A 4 39.00 33.54 -17.90
N GLU A 5 39.40 32.91 -19.02
CA GLU A 5 38.92 31.58 -19.38
C GLU A 5 39.44 30.53 -18.36
N LYS A 6 38.55 30.03 -17.51
CA LYS A 6 38.69 28.67 -16.98
C LYS A 6 38.44 27.72 -18.15
N VAL A 7 39.52 27.16 -18.68
CA VAL A 7 39.48 26.07 -19.66
C VAL A 7 38.71 24.91 -19.06
N ILE A 8 37.58 24.55 -19.66
CA ILE A 8 36.88 23.29 -19.37
C ILE A 8 37.70 22.19 -20.04
N ARG A 9 38.49 21.43 -19.27
CA ARG A 9 39.04 20.15 -19.72
C ARG A 9 37.98 19.08 -19.52
N ILE A 10 37.51 18.50 -20.62
CA ILE A 10 36.63 17.34 -20.62
C ILE A 10 37.52 16.11 -20.56
N ASP A 11 37.92 15.71 -19.35
CA ASP A 11 38.46 14.38 -19.11
C ASP A 11 37.32 13.50 -18.58
N THR A 12 37.18 12.34 -19.20
CA THR A 12 36.10 11.37 -19.01
C THR A 12 35.80 11.05 -17.53
N PHE A 13 34.52 11.16 -17.16
CA PHE A 13 33.84 10.59 -15.98
C PHE A 13 33.85 11.26 -14.60
N ASN A 14 34.44 12.45 -14.38
CA ASN A 14 34.20 13.19 -13.12
C ASN A 14 34.04 14.69 -13.37
N VAL A 15 32.77 15.12 -13.41
CA VAL A 15 32.36 16.50 -13.64
C VAL A 15 31.74 17.02 -12.34
N GLU A 16 32.60 17.48 -11.42
CA GLU A 16 32.17 18.40 -10.35
C GLU A 16 32.08 19.80 -10.95
N ILE A 17 30.89 20.20 -11.40
CA ILE A 17 30.66 21.60 -11.79
C ILE A 17 30.05 22.33 -10.59
N LEU A 18 30.87 23.17 -9.96
CA LEU A 18 30.40 24.26 -9.12
C LEU A 18 29.66 25.27 -10.01
N PHE A 19 28.36 25.06 -10.25
CA PHE A 19 27.51 25.97 -11.00
C PHE A 19 27.10 27.16 -10.11
N GLU A 20 27.68 28.33 -10.36
CA GLU A 20 27.14 29.60 -9.89
C GLU A 20 25.93 30.00 -10.75
N LEU A 21 24.83 30.48 -10.14
CA LEU A 21 23.59 30.93 -10.81
C LEU A 21 23.83 31.93 -11.96
N LYS A 22 24.91 32.72 -11.91
CA LYS A 22 25.33 33.62 -12.99
C LYS A 22 25.74 32.90 -14.28
N PHE A 23 26.32 31.71 -14.17
CA PHE A 23 26.71 30.89 -15.32
C PHE A 23 25.47 30.30 -16.00
N PHE A 24 24.47 29.91 -15.21
CA PHE A 24 23.18 29.41 -15.72
C PHE A 24 22.42 30.47 -16.53
N ASN A 25 22.37 31.71 -16.06
CA ASN A 25 21.77 32.84 -16.80
C ASN A 25 22.43 33.07 -18.16
N THR A 26 23.77 32.98 -18.19
CA THR A 26 24.55 33.16 -19.42
C THR A 26 24.31 32.00 -20.40
N TYR A 27 24.26 30.77 -19.89
CA TYR A 27 23.96 29.58 -20.68
C TYR A 27 22.50 29.58 -21.18
N TYR A 28 21.54 30.02 -20.37
CA TYR A 28 20.13 30.21 -20.73
C TYR A 28 19.95 31.21 -21.88
N MET A 29 20.66 32.36 -21.84
CA MET A 29 20.65 33.32 -22.95
C MET A 29 21.28 32.74 -24.23
N TYR A 30 22.29 31.89 -24.08
CA TYR A 30 22.93 31.19 -25.20
C TYR A 30 22.00 30.13 -25.80
N LEU A 31 21.27 29.38 -24.96
CA LEU A 31 20.21 28.47 -25.36
C LEU A 31 19.09 29.18 -26.12
N THR A 32 18.53 30.27 -25.60
CA THR A 32 17.50 31.07 -26.31
C THR A 32 17.96 31.59 -27.66
N ARG A 33 19.27 31.80 -27.85
CA ARG A 33 19.88 32.13 -29.15
C ARG A 33 20.11 30.91 -30.05
N LEU A 34 20.47 29.75 -29.51
CA LEU A 34 20.56 28.50 -30.27
C LEU A 34 19.17 28.03 -30.74
N LEU A 35 18.14 28.31 -29.94
CA LEU A 35 16.73 28.00 -30.20
C LEU A 35 16.18 28.76 -31.42
N SER A 36 16.76 29.90 -31.82
CA SER A 36 16.40 30.59 -33.06
C SER A 36 17.05 29.99 -34.32
N SER A 37 17.99 29.04 -34.17
CA SER A 37 18.80 28.51 -35.28
C SER A 37 18.25 27.22 -35.95
N LYS A 38 17.12 26.67 -35.46
CA LYS A 38 16.36 25.54 -36.06
C LYS A 38 17.16 24.27 -36.44
N THR A 39 18.32 24.00 -35.85
CA THR A 39 19.03 22.73 -36.04
C THR A 39 18.73 21.76 -34.89
N ASN A 40 18.11 20.62 -35.19
CA ASN A 40 17.60 19.65 -34.21
C ASN A 40 18.69 19.11 -33.25
N GLU A 41 19.92 18.93 -33.73
CA GLU A 41 21.02 18.37 -32.93
C GLU A 41 21.53 19.34 -31.85
N SER A 42 21.63 20.63 -32.20
CA SER A 42 22.08 21.71 -31.30
C SER A 42 21.08 21.93 -30.16
N ILE A 43 19.79 21.81 -30.46
CA ILE A 43 18.68 21.89 -29.50
C ILE A 43 18.77 20.75 -28.48
N VAL A 44 19.01 19.54 -28.96
CA VAL A 44 19.04 18.32 -28.14
C VAL A 44 20.23 18.29 -27.19
N LEU A 45 21.42 18.64 -27.70
CA LEU A 45 22.62 18.75 -26.88
C LEU A 45 22.41 19.79 -25.76
N SER A 46 21.75 20.89 -26.09
CA SER A 46 21.48 21.96 -25.13
C SER A 46 20.45 21.53 -24.07
N LEU A 47 19.44 20.73 -24.42
CA LEU A 47 18.49 20.17 -23.44
C LEU A 47 19.12 19.09 -22.55
N ALA A 48 19.97 18.23 -23.10
CA ALA A 48 20.70 17.22 -22.33
C ALA A 48 21.66 17.88 -21.31
N ILE A 49 22.34 18.95 -21.70
CA ILE A 49 23.18 19.74 -20.79
C ILE A 49 22.30 20.41 -19.73
N LEU A 50 21.19 21.07 -20.12
CA LEU A 50 20.36 21.80 -19.19
C LEU A 50 19.85 20.93 -18.04
N ALA A 51 19.56 19.67 -18.32
CA ALA A 51 19.02 18.79 -17.32
C ALA A 51 20.04 17.88 -16.65
N LEU A 52 21.23 17.70 -17.22
CA LEU A 52 22.41 17.36 -16.43
C LEU A 52 22.68 18.45 -15.38
N VAL A 53 22.54 19.72 -15.72
CA VAL A 53 22.70 20.84 -14.78
C VAL A 53 21.63 20.80 -13.69
N PHE A 54 20.35 20.65 -14.05
CA PHE A 54 19.29 20.46 -13.04
C PHE A 54 19.50 19.19 -12.19
N SER A 55 20.14 18.15 -12.75
CA SER A 55 20.42 16.93 -11.99
C SER A 55 21.33 17.16 -10.79
N GLN A 56 22.29 18.07 -10.96
CA GLN A 56 23.31 18.42 -9.97
C GLN A 56 22.89 19.56 -9.02
N MET A 57 21.76 20.24 -9.28
CA MET A 57 21.26 21.30 -8.40
C MET A 57 20.70 20.74 -7.09
N ASN A 58 21.01 21.41 -5.98
CA ASN A 58 20.34 21.18 -4.71
C ASN A 58 18.93 21.82 -4.68
N GLU A 59 18.11 21.44 -3.70
CA GLU A 59 16.70 21.87 -3.60
C GLU A 59 16.52 23.40 -3.65
N TYR A 60 17.39 24.16 -3.00
CA TYR A 60 17.32 25.63 -2.98
C TYR A 60 17.56 26.24 -4.37
N GLN A 61 18.57 25.74 -5.10
CA GLN A 61 18.91 26.20 -6.44
C GLN A 61 17.80 25.92 -7.45
N LEU A 62 17.12 24.77 -7.32
CA LEU A 62 15.97 24.42 -8.16
C LEU A 62 14.75 25.30 -7.88
N LEU A 63 14.50 25.64 -6.61
CA LEU A 63 13.42 26.55 -6.23
C LEU A 63 13.62 27.94 -6.83
N GLU A 64 14.84 28.46 -6.77
CA GLU A 64 15.20 29.74 -7.37
C GLU A 64 15.08 29.70 -8.90
N ALA A 65 15.55 28.62 -9.53
CA ALA A 65 15.42 28.41 -10.97
C ALA A 65 13.95 28.32 -11.45
N SER A 66 13.06 27.69 -10.66
CA SER A 66 11.62 27.64 -10.94
C SER A 66 10.98 29.02 -10.87
N LYS A 67 11.29 29.81 -9.82
CA LYS A 67 10.79 31.20 -9.65
C LYS A 67 11.21 32.11 -10.80
N LEU A 68 12.39 31.86 -11.38
CA LEU A 68 12.92 32.59 -12.52
C LEU A 68 12.32 32.15 -13.87
N GLY A 69 11.39 31.18 -13.87
CA GLY A 69 10.65 30.75 -15.06
C GLY A 69 11.41 29.79 -15.98
N TYR A 70 12.57 29.27 -15.57
CA TYR A 70 13.37 28.38 -16.43
C TYR A 70 12.68 27.03 -16.68
N CYS A 71 11.94 26.52 -15.70
CA CYS A 71 11.10 25.32 -15.87
C CYS A 71 10.01 25.56 -16.92
N LYS A 72 9.38 26.75 -16.93
CA LYS A 72 8.33 27.11 -17.90
C LYS A 72 8.86 27.15 -19.34
N VAL A 73 10.08 27.63 -19.54
CA VAL A 73 10.73 27.68 -20.86
C VAL A 73 11.05 26.27 -21.36
N LEU A 74 11.50 25.37 -20.47
CA LEU A 74 11.68 23.96 -20.77
C LEU A 74 10.36 23.31 -21.23
N PHE A 75 9.25 23.63 -20.56
CA PHE A 75 7.92 23.08 -20.89
C PHE A 75 7.32 23.62 -22.18
N SER A 76 7.37 24.94 -22.40
CA SER A 76 6.93 25.55 -23.66
C SER A 76 7.66 24.94 -24.85
N PHE A 77 8.95 24.61 -24.68
CA PHE A 77 9.77 24.00 -25.71
C PHE A 77 9.28 22.59 -26.11
N LEU A 78 8.90 21.76 -25.15
CA LEU A 78 8.39 20.42 -25.45
C LEU A 78 7.03 20.45 -26.13
N ASN A 79 6.21 21.43 -25.77
CA ASN A 79 4.88 21.62 -26.32
C ASN A 79 4.95 22.08 -27.79
N GLU A 80 5.99 22.84 -28.15
CA GLU A 80 6.24 23.33 -29.52
C GLU A 80 6.86 22.25 -30.43
N TYR A 81 7.59 21.28 -29.87
CA TYR A 81 8.31 20.25 -30.63
C TYR A 81 7.76 18.82 -30.47
N LYS A 82 6.44 18.66 -30.27
CA LYS A 82 5.71 17.37 -30.20
C LYS A 82 5.99 16.39 -31.34
N HIS A 83 6.54 16.86 -32.46
CA HIS A 83 6.78 16.08 -33.68
C HIS A 83 8.23 15.61 -33.85
N ILE A 84 9.16 15.95 -32.95
CA ILE A 84 10.54 15.45 -33.02
C ILE A 84 10.56 13.97 -32.59
N LYS A 85 10.50 13.08 -33.59
CA LYS A 85 10.82 11.66 -33.42
C LYS A 85 12.25 11.52 -32.87
N LEU A 86 12.37 10.76 -31.79
CA LEU A 86 13.57 10.03 -31.40
C LEU A 86 14.77 10.79 -30.82
N VAL A 87 14.71 12.10 -30.57
CA VAL A 87 15.89 12.80 -30.05
C VAL A 87 15.94 12.80 -28.50
N THR A 88 16.36 11.59 -28.10
CA THR A 88 17.07 11.13 -26.90
C THR A 88 16.30 10.98 -25.60
N LEU A 89 16.18 9.72 -25.17
CA LEU A 89 16.02 9.24 -23.79
C LEU A 89 16.58 10.17 -22.72
N ASN A 90 17.79 10.73 -22.94
CA ASN A 90 18.42 11.65 -22.00
C ASN A 90 17.59 12.91 -21.72
N THR A 91 16.82 13.42 -22.68
CA THR A 91 15.97 14.60 -22.56
C THR A 91 14.69 14.31 -21.76
N SER A 92 14.14 13.10 -21.84
CA SER A 92 12.98 12.66 -21.07
C SER A 92 13.33 12.29 -19.62
N ILE A 93 14.50 11.67 -19.41
CA ILE A 93 15.11 11.42 -18.09
C ILE A 93 15.35 12.74 -17.35
N SER A 94 15.98 13.66 -18.07
CA SER A 94 16.21 15.04 -17.72
C SER A 94 14.94 15.80 -17.30
N LEU A 95 13.86 15.62 -18.06
CA LEU A 95 12.58 16.27 -17.83
C LEU A 95 11.86 15.75 -16.60
N ALA A 96 11.84 14.43 -16.47
CA ALA A 96 11.21 13.73 -15.37
C ALA A 96 12.02 13.98 -14.07
N PHE A 97 13.35 14.06 -14.15
CA PHE A 97 14.19 14.48 -13.04
C PHE A 97 13.93 15.92 -12.59
N VAL A 98 13.84 16.87 -13.54
CA VAL A 98 13.45 18.26 -13.25
C VAL A 98 12.08 18.30 -12.60
N PHE A 99 11.07 17.68 -13.21
CA PHE A 99 9.71 17.58 -12.68
C PHE A 99 9.64 17.01 -11.27
N GLY A 100 10.30 15.88 -11.02
CA GLY A 100 10.27 15.20 -9.74
C GLY A 100 10.93 16.01 -8.63
N LYS A 101 11.94 16.83 -8.94
CA LYS A 101 12.50 17.80 -7.98
C LYS A 101 11.64 19.05 -7.83
N THR A 102 10.95 19.55 -8.87
CA THR A 102 9.97 20.66 -8.72
C THR A 102 8.75 20.23 -7.89
N LEU A 103 8.32 18.97 -8.02
CA LEU A 103 7.29 18.31 -7.21
C LEU A 103 7.67 18.28 -5.72
N HIS A 104 8.95 18.01 -5.41
CA HIS A 104 9.49 17.98 -4.05
C HIS A 104 9.47 19.36 -3.35
N LEU A 105 9.26 20.45 -4.11
CA LEU A 105 9.33 21.83 -3.64
C LEU A 105 7.96 22.49 -3.39
N ASN A 106 6.84 21.74 -3.46
CA ASN A 106 5.48 22.27 -3.27
C ASN A 106 5.12 23.47 -4.16
N SER A 107 5.83 23.67 -5.27
CA SER A 107 5.49 24.74 -6.22
C SER A 107 4.26 24.37 -7.05
N ILE A 108 3.50 25.37 -7.47
CA ILE A 108 2.31 25.19 -8.32
C ILE A 108 2.73 24.57 -9.65
N ILE A 109 2.41 23.28 -9.83
CA ILE A 109 2.47 22.57 -11.11
C ILE A 109 1.24 22.94 -11.92
N GLU A 110 1.45 23.34 -13.18
CA GLU A 110 0.37 23.72 -14.11
C GLU A 110 -0.21 22.48 -14.82
N MET A 111 -1.46 22.52 -15.27
CA MET A 111 -2.12 21.37 -15.94
C MET A 111 -1.40 20.93 -17.22
N ASP A 112 -0.87 21.88 -18.00
CA ASP A 112 -0.13 21.61 -19.23
C ASP A 112 1.13 20.78 -18.97
N GLN A 113 1.72 20.94 -17.78
CA GLN A 113 2.91 20.21 -17.35
C GLN A 113 2.55 18.74 -17.06
N ILE A 114 1.44 18.50 -16.36
CA ILE A 114 0.91 17.16 -16.13
C ILE A 114 0.60 16.47 -17.47
N GLN A 115 -0.11 17.16 -18.38
CA GLN A 115 -0.42 16.64 -19.71
C GLN A 115 0.83 16.28 -20.53
N ALA A 116 1.87 17.12 -20.48
CA ALA A 116 3.12 16.84 -21.17
C ALA A 116 3.80 15.57 -20.64
N LEU A 117 3.84 15.36 -19.32
CA LEU A 117 4.40 14.15 -18.71
C LEU A 117 3.69 12.88 -19.19
N PHE A 118 2.36 12.92 -19.34
CA PHE A 118 1.60 11.78 -19.82
C PHE A 118 1.72 11.54 -21.33
N GLU A 119 1.88 12.58 -22.14
CA GLU A 119 2.23 12.40 -23.56
C GLU A 119 3.60 11.72 -23.70
N GLN A 120 4.56 12.07 -22.84
CA GLN A 120 5.84 11.35 -22.76
C GLN A 120 5.65 9.90 -22.31
N TYR A 121 4.74 9.62 -21.36
CA TYR A 121 4.40 8.25 -20.98
C TYR A 121 3.88 7.45 -22.18
N ARG A 122 2.94 8.00 -22.95
CA ARG A 122 2.37 7.36 -24.14
C ARG A 122 3.42 7.07 -25.21
N LEU A 123 4.32 8.02 -25.45
CA LEU A 123 5.42 7.84 -26.39
C LEU A 123 6.41 6.78 -25.89
N ALA A 124 6.85 6.87 -24.63
CA ALA A 124 7.77 5.90 -24.04
C ALA A 124 7.20 4.47 -24.06
N LYS A 125 5.89 4.32 -23.78
CA LYS A 125 5.16 3.04 -23.90
C LYS A 125 5.13 2.52 -25.33
N LYS A 126 4.80 3.38 -26.31
CA LYS A 126 4.78 3.02 -27.74
C LYS A 126 6.13 2.50 -28.25
N PHE A 127 7.22 3.02 -27.70
CA PHE A 127 8.58 2.61 -28.05
C PHE A 127 9.20 1.58 -27.09
N ASN A 128 8.46 1.16 -26.05
CA ASN A 128 8.92 0.22 -25.01
C ASN A 128 10.23 0.63 -24.32
N ASP A 129 10.37 1.93 -24.05
CA ASP A 129 11.56 2.53 -23.43
C ASP A 129 11.45 2.46 -21.90
N LYS A 130 12.05 1.42 -21.32
CA LYS A 130 11.87 1.06 -19.91
C LYS A 130 12.47 2.08 -18.94
N ASP A 131 13.64 2.64 -19.26
CA ASP A 131 14.29 3.65 -18.42
C ASP A 131 13.43 4.92 -18.35
N CYS A 132 12.93 5.38 -19.49
CA CYS A 132 12.03 6.53 -19.57
C CYS A 132 10.72 6.27 -18.82
N LEU A 133 10.14 5.08 -18.97
CA LEU A 133 8.93 4.67 -18.25
C LEU A 133 9.12 4.62 -16.74
N CYS A 134 10.27 4.13 -16.26
CA CYS A 134 10.62 4.12 -14.84
C CYS A 134 10.61 5.53 -14.24
N ILE A 135 11.23 6.50 -14.91
CA ILE A 135 11.33 7.87 -14.38
C ILE A 135 10.00 8.60 -14.52
N ILE A 136 9.27 8.41 -15.61
CA ILE A 136 7.94 9.01 -15.77
C ILE A 136 6.98 8.46 -14.71
N LEU A 137 6.97 7.14 -14.46
CA LEU A 137 6.14 6.56 -13.39
C LEU A 137 6.58 7.04 -12.01
N TRP A 138 7.88 7.25 -11.78
CA TRP A 138 8.36 7.88 -10.56
C TRP A 138 7.84 9.32 -10.39
N CYS A 139 7.82 10.13 -11.45
CA CYS A 139 7.24 11.48 -11.42
C CYS A 139 5.73 11.45 -11.17
N ILE A 140 5.02 10.58 -11.88
CA ILE A 140 3.59 10.32 -11.71
C ILE A 140 3.35 9.97 -10.24
N ASN A 141 4.05 8.98 -9.69
CA ASN A 141 3.96 8.59 -8.28
C ASN A 141 4.07 9.79 -7.32
N ARG A 142 5.01 10.72 -7.58
CA ARG A 142 5.16 11.96 -6.80
C ARG A 142 4.01 12.96 -6.98
N ILE A 143 3.41 13.04 -8.17
CA ILE A 143 2.18 13.83 -8.41
C ILE A 143 1.01 13.27 -7.60
N PHE A 144 0.95 11.95 -7.39
CA PHE A 144 -0.12 11.31 -6.64
C PHE A 144 0.13 11.25 -5.11
N ASP A 145 1.30 11.70 -4.64
CA ASP A 145 1.63 11.73 -3.21
C ASP A 145 0.63 12.61 -2.44
N THR A 146 0.01 12.03 -1.41
CA THR A 146 -1.18 12.57 -0.71
C THR A 146 -0.90 13.83 0.12
N SER A 147 0.37 14.23 0.21
CA SER A 147 0.83 15.49 0.80
C SER A 147 0.47 16.74 -0.01
N LEU A 148 -0.09 16.58 -1.22
CA LEU A 148 -0.45 17.68 -2.12
C LEU A 148 -1.84 18.30 -1.82
N ASN A 149 -1.97 19.61 -2.08
CA ASN A 149 -3.19 20.42 -1.92
C ASN A 149 -4.41 19.81 -2.66
N ASP A 150 -5.62 19.94 -2.09
CA ASP A 150 -6.89 19.44 -2.66
C ASP A 150 -7.18 19.90 -4.12
N HIS A 151 -6.66 21.06 -4.54
CA HIS A 151 -6.70 21.51 -5.93
C HIS A 151 -5.97 20.54 -6.88
N PHE A 152 -4.83 20.00 -6.45
CA PHE A 152 -4.11 18.98 -7.21
C PHE A 152 -4.89 17.68 -7.30
N LYS A 153 -5.54 17.25 -6.20
CA LYS A 153 -6.38 16.05 -6.18
C LYS A 153 -7.52 16.13 -7.20
N TYR A 154 -8.11 17.32 -7.38
CA TYR A 154 -9.15 17.54 -8.40
C TYR A 154 -8.62 17.39 -9.83
N LEU A 155 -7.50 18.03 -10.17
CA LEU A 155 -6.90 17.97 -11.52
C LEU A 155 -6.45 16.54 -11.87
N ILE A 156 -5.89 15.86 -10.88
CA ILE A 156 -5.48 14.46 -10.99
C ILE A 156 -6.69 13.54 -11.26
N LYS A 157 -7.87 13.85 -10.70
CA LYS A 157 -9.10 13.05 -10.81
C LYS A 157 -9.69 12.96 -12.21
N GLU A 158 -9.78 14.09 -12.91
CA GLU A 158 -10.19 14.09 -14.32
C GLU A 158 -9.20 13.31 -15.20
N PHE A 159 -7.93 13.27 -14.79
CA PHE A 159 -6.88 12.67 -15.57
C PHE A 159 -6.74 11.15 -15.37
N TYR A 160 -6.69 10.65 -14.12
CA TYR A 160 -6.48 9.21 -13.89
C TYR A 160 -7.68 8.39 -14.37
N SER A 161 -8.89 8.93 -14.31
CA SER A 161 -10.09 8.20 -14.74
C SER A 161 -10.05 7.77 -16.21
N SER A 162 -9.23 8.41 -17.06
CA SER A 162 -9.06 8.07 -18.47
C SER A 162 -7.77 7.29 -18.81
N HIS A 163 -6.76 7.28 -17.92
CA HIS A 163 -5.43 6.71 -18.22
C HIS A 163 -4.95 5.68 -17.19
N PHE A 164 -5.61 5.56 -16.04
CA PHE A 164 -5.19 4.67 -14.97
C PHE A 164 -5.24 3.21 -15.39
N LEU A 165 -6.29 2.79 -16.11
CA LEU A 165 -6.40 1.45 -16.67
C LEU A 165 -5.24 1.13 -17.61
N ASP A 166 -4.80 2.09 -18.43
CA ASP A 166 -3.68 1.92 -19.35
C ASP A 166 -2.34 1.79 -18.62
N ILE A 167 -2.20 2.51 -17.51
CA ILE A 167 -1.07 2.40 -16.59
C ILE A 167 -1.14 1.02 -15.94
N CYS A 168 -2.20 0.67 -15.21
CA CYS A 168 -2.42 -0.64 -14.58
C CYS A 168 -2.19 -1.86 -15.49
N ASN A 169 -2.67 -1.81 -16.73
CA ASN A 169 -2.44 -2.86 -17.72
C ASN A 169 -0.97 -2.92 -18.19
N PHE A 170 -0.30 -1.78 -18.32
CA PHE A 170 1.13 -1.75 -18.63
C PHE A 170 1.97 -2.27 -17.46
N ILE A 171 1.61 -1.94 -16.22
CA ILE A 171 2.28 -2.34 -14.98
C ILE A 171 2.39 -3.87 -14.89
N THR A 172 1.31 -4.55 -15.22
CA THR A 172 1.15 -5.98 -14.98
C THR A 172 1.77 -6.88 -16.05
N GLY A 173 2.25 -6.30 -17.15
CA GLY A 173 2.97 -7.03 -18.21
C GLY A 173 4.50 -6.95 -18.13
N ASN A 174 5.05 -6.24 -17.15
CA ASN A 174 6.49 -5.97 -17.07
C ASN A 174 7.19 -6.82 -16.01
N ALA A 175 8.22 -7.57 -16.43
CA ALA A 175 9.04 -8.38 -15.53
C ALA A 175 10.16 -7.59 -14.81
N GLU A 176 10.35 -6.31 -15.14
CA GLU A 176 11.41 -5.50 -14.55
C GLU A 176 11.01 -4.96 -13.17
N LYS A 177 11.74 -5.37 -12.13
CA LYS A 177 11.43 -5.08 -10.73
C LYS A 177 11.35 -3.59 -10.41
N THR A 178 12.24 -2.76 -10.98
CA THR A 178 12.23 -1.30 -10.77
C THR A 178 10.95 -0.66 -11.30
N LEU A 179 10.57 -1.06 -12.51
CA LEU A 179 9.37 -0.58 -13.17
C LEU A 179 8.12 -1.04 -12.41
N LEU A 180 8.06 -2.32 -12.03
CA LEU A 180 6.99 -2.88 -11.22
C LEU A 180 6.86 -2.18 -9.86
N MET A 181 7.97 -1.85 -9.20
CA MET A 181 7.94 -1.14 -7.92
C MET A 181 7.35 0.27 -8.08
N SER A 182 7.87 1.09 -9.01
CA SER A 182 7.33 2.42 -9.28
C SER A 182 5.84 2.38 -9.61
N SER A 183 5.45 1.35 -10.34
CA SER A 183 4.07 1.08 -10.73
C SER A 183 3.15 0.78 -9.54
N LEU A 184 3.56 -0.11 -8.63
CA LEU A 184 2.81 -0.43 -7.42
C LEU A 184 2.67 0.80 -6.51
N TYR A 185 3.69 1.65 -6.42
CA TYR A 185 3.57 2.93 -5.72
C TYR A 185 2.54 3.86 -6.36
N THR A 186 2.58 4.01 -7.69
CA THR A 186 1.57 4.79 -8.42
C THR A 186 0.17 4.24 -8.16
N MET A 187 -0.05 2.93 -8.26
CA MET A 187 -1.33 2.29 -7.97
C MET A 187 -1.84 2.59 -6.56
N ASN A 188 -0.96 2.48 -5.57
CA ASN A 188 -1.34 2.76 -4.18
C ASN A 188 -1.75 4.22 -4.00
N ASN A 189 -1.02 5.16 -4.58
CA ASN A 189 -1.35 6.57 -4.44
C ASN A 189 -2.65 6.92 -5.19
N VAL A 190 -2.92 6.32 -6.35
CA VAL A 190 -4.23 6.46 -7.01
C VAL A 190 -5.34 5.90 -6.12
N LEU A 191 -5.14 4.71 -5.53
CA LEU A 191 -6.07 4.12 -4.60
C LEU A 191 -6.37 5.07 -3.44
N GLN A 192 -5.39 5.81 -2.91
CA GLN A 192 -5.57 6.79 -1.84
C GLN A 192 -6.46 7.99 -2.21
N ILE A 193 -6.54 8.37 -3.48
CA ILE A 193 -7.37 9.51 -3.94
C ILE A 193 -8.68 9.10 -4.64
N ALA A 194 -8.78 7.86 -5.11
CA ALA A 194 -9.97 7.34 -5.79
C ALA A 194 -11.15 7.19 -4.82
N ASN A 195 -12.37 7.42 -5.33
CA ASN A 195 -13.60 7.09 -4.62
C ASN A 195 -13.95 5.60 -4.78
N SER A 196 -14.92 5.12 -4.00
CA SER A 196 -15.30 3.70 -3.99
C SER A 196 -15.74 3.17 -5.36
N GLU A 197 -16.47 3.95 -6.15
CA GLU A 197 -16.94 3.55 -7.49
C GLU A 197 -15.81 3.43 -8.51
N GLU A 198 -14.87 4.37 -8.49
CA GLU A 198 -13.66 4.35 -9.30
C GLU A 198 -12.80 3.13 -8.96
N ILE A 199 -12.63 2.84 -7.67
CA ILE A 199 -11.86 1.69 -7.20
C ILE A 199 -12.47 0.38 -7.72
N LYS A 200 -13.80 0.21 -7.65
CA LYS A 200 -14.47 -1.00 -8.16
C LYS A 200 -14.19 -1.22 -9.64
N ARG A 201 -14.41 -0.19 -10.47
CA ARG A 201 -14.15 -0.28 -11.91
C ARG A 201 -12.70 -0.57 -12.23
N PHE A 202 -11.78 0.11 -11.56
CA PHE A 202 -10.37 0.01 -11.89
C PHE A 202 -9.69 -1.24 -11.36
N PHE A 203 -10.04 -1.70 -10.17
CA PHE A 203 -9.35 -2.83 -9.55
C PHE A 203 -10.08 -4.16 -9.77
N ILE A 204 -11.41 -4.16 -9.67
CA ILE A 204 -12.22 -5.39 -9.76
C ILE A 204 -12.50 -5.72 -11.21
N GLU A 205 -13.13 -4.80 -11.96
CA GLU A 205 -13.57 -5.09 -13.34
C GLU A 205 -12.40 -5.28 -14.31
N SER A 206 -11.21 -4.78 -13.95
CA SER A 206 -10.00 -4.91 -14.77
C SER A 206 -9.06 -6.04 -14.32
N GLU A 207 -9.51 -6.93 -13.45
CA GLU A 207 -8.74 -8.09 -12.96
C GLU A 207 -7.40 -7.71 -12.29
N MET A 208 -7.25 -6.47 -11.81
CA MET A 208 -5.99 -6.03 -11.19
C MET A 208 -5.76 -6.68 -9.84
N VAL A 209 -6.82 -7.00 -9.10
CA VAL A 209 -6.74 -7.68 -7.80
C VAL A 209 -6.00 -9.02 -7.93
N GLU A 210 -6.37 -9.84 -8.91
CA GLU A 210 -5.71 -11.14 -9.18
C GLU A 210 -4.21 -10.97 -9.40
N ARG A 211 -3.83 -9.98 -10.21
CA ARG A 211 -2.44 -9.72 -10.56
C ARG A 211 -1.63 -9.19 -9.36
N ILE A 212 -2.23 -8.33 -8.53
CA ILE A 212 -1.59 -7.83 -7.31
C ILE A 212 -1.38 -8.98 -6.32
N VAL A 213 -2.37 -9.87 -6.15
CA VAL A 213 -2.24 -11.06 -5.29
C VAL A 213 -1.09 -11.96 -5.76
N HIS A 214 -0.84 -12.06 -7.06
CA HIS A 214 0.34 -12.77 -7.57
C HIS A 214 1.66 -12.15 -7.10
N PHE A 215 1.78 -10.81 -7.14
CA PHE A 215 3.00 -10.09 -6.73
C PHE A 215 3.27 -10.10 -5.22
N ILE A 216 2.26 -10.42 -4.40
CA ILE A 216 2.45 -10.58 -2.97
C ILE A 216 3.47 -11.70 -2.66
N ASN A 217 3.50 -12.75 -3.48
CA ASN A 217 4.44 -13.87 -3.34
C ASN A 217 5.76 -13.66 -4.13
N ASP A 218 6.07 -12.43 -4.58
CA ASP A 218 7.34 -12.14 -5.25
C ASP A 218 8.52 -12.43 -4.31
N ALA A 219 9.65 -12.87 -4.88
CA ALA A 219 10.87 -13.12 -4.11
C ALA A 219 11.50 -11.82 -3.54
N ASN A 220 11.12 -10.66 -4.03
CA ASN A 220 11.52 -9.36 -3.50
C ASN A 220 10.51 -8.85 -2.47
N ASN A 221 10.91 -8.86 -1.20
CA ASN A 221 10.08 -8.39 -0.08
C ASN A 221 9.50 -6.98 -0.27
N LEU A 222 10.19 -6.06 -0.97
CA LEU A 222 9.66 -4.71 -1.22
C LEU A 222 8.41 -4.74 -2.11
N ILE A 223 8.41 -5.64 -3.10
CA ILE A 223 7.27 -5.86 -4.00
C ILE A 223 6.14 -6.53 -3.23
N SER A 224 6.44 -7.56 -2.42
CA SER A 224 5.46 -8.22 -1.56
C SER A 224 4.78 -7.27 -0.58
N VAL A 225 5.57 -6.47 0.14
CA VAL A 225 5.08 -5.46 1.10
C VAL A 225 4.18 -4.46 0.39
N LYS A 226 4.63 -3.88 -0.73
CA LYS A 226 3.83 -2.88 -1.44
C LYS A 226 2.55 -3.46 -2.02
N SER A 227 2.60 -4.69 -2.53
CA SER A 227 1.43 -5.38 -3.07
C SER A 227 0.42 -5.68 -1.95
N MET A 228 0.90 -6.10 -0.77
CA MET A 228 0.06 -6.29 0.41
C MET A 228 -0.56 -4.96 0.86
N GLU A 229 0.21 -3.87 0.91
CA GLU A 229 -0.32 -2.53 1.24
C GLU A 229 -1.48 -2.13 0.33
N ILE A 230 -1.36 -2.33 -0.99
CA ILE A 230 -2.44 -2.01 -1.94
C ILE A 230 -3.70 -2.83 -1.63
N ILE A 231 -3.57 -4.14 -1.39
CA ILE A 231 -4.72 -4.99 -1.05
C ILE A 231 -5.35 -4.58 0.29
N THR A 232 -4.54 -4.30 1.30
CA THR A 232 -5.04 -3.85 2.61
C THR A 232 -5.74 -2.50 2.51
N ASP A 233 -5.15 -1.54 1.79
CA ASP A 233 -5.73 -0.21 1.57
C ASP A 233 -7.04 -0.32 0.75
N LEU A 234 -7.11 -1.28 -0.18
CA LEU A 234 -8.30 -1.58 -0.99
C LEU A 234 -9.44 -2.10 -0.11
N LEU A 235 -9.14 -3.10 0.72
CA LEU A 235 -10.07 -3.65 1.70
C LEU A 235 -10.56 -2.58 2.68
N THR A 236 -9.66 -1.70 3.15
CA THR A 236 -9.99 -0.63 4.08
C THR A 236 -10.93 0.39 3.44
N LYS A 237 -10.61 0.90 2.24
CA LYS A 237 -11.43 1.92 1.56
C LYS A 237 -12.81 1.45 1.17
N LEU A 238 -12.94 0.17 0.89
CA LEU A 238 -14.21 -0.44 0.54
C LEU A 238 -14.86 -1.14 1.73
N ASN A 239 -14.37 -0.89 2.96
CA ASN A 239 -14.89 -1.47 4.20
C ASN A 239 -15.14 -3.00 4.09
N GLY A 240 -14.27 -3.70 3.38
CA GLY A 240 -14.39 -5.15 3.15
C GLY A 240 -15.62 -5.57 2.33
N GLU A 241 -16.09 -4.72 1.40
CA GLU A 241 -17.19 -5.06 0.50
C GLU A 241 -17.06 -6.47 -0.12
N PHE A 242 -18.21 -7.13 -0.28
CA PHE A 242 -18.30 -8.56 -0.61
C PHE A 242 -17.55 -8.93 -1.88
N ASP A 243 -17.72 -8.14 -2.94
CA ASP A 243 -17.19 -8.45 -4.27
C ASP A 243 -15.67 -8.58 -4.27
N ILE A 244 -14.96 -7.78 -3.45
CA ILE A 244 -13.49 -7.85 -3.36
C ILE A 244 -13.03 -9.04 -2.56
N SER A 245 -13.70 -9.31 -1.44
CA SER A 245 -13.36 -10.44 -0.58
C SER A 245 -13.48 -11.76 -1.36
N GLU A 246 -14.50 -11.90 -2.22
CA GLU A 246 -14.66 -13.07 -3.10
C GLU A 246 -13.54 -13.19 -4.13
N VAL A 247 -13.18 -12.08 -4.80
CA VAL A 247 -12.10 -12.08 -5.78
C VAL A 247 -10.76 -12.42 -5.13
N LEU A 248 -10.48 -11.88 -3.94
CA LEU A 248 -9.27 -12.20 -3.19
C LEU A 248 -9.20 -13.67 -2.79
N ILE A 249 -10.31 -14.23 -2.29
CA ILE A 249 -10.35 -15.63 -1.88
C ILE A 249 -10.20 -16.57 -3.08
N LYS A 250 -10.86 -16.27 -4.21
CA LYS A 250 -10.71 -17.03 -5.47
C LYS A 250 -9.25 -17.09 -5.94
N ASN A 251 -8.47 -16.06 -5.63
CA ASN A 251 -7.05 -15.97 -5.96
C ASN A 251 -6.12 -16.49 -4.84
N ASN A 252 -6.64 -17.29 -3.91
CA ASN A 252 -5.88 -17.90 -2.80
C ASN A 252 -5.17 -16.90 -1.88
N PHE A 253 -5.64 -15.65 -1.81
CA PHE A 253 -5.01 -14.61 -0.99
C PHE A 253 -4.94 -15.00 0.50
N HIS A 254 -5.97 -15.70 1.01
CA HIS A 254 -6.02 -16.19 2.38
C HIS A 254 -4.86 -17.16 2.73
N LEU A 255 -4.39 -17.97 1.77
CA LEU A 255 -3.22 -18.83 1.97
C LEU A 255 -1.93 -18.01 2.06
N ALA A 256 -1.82 -16.96 1.25
CA ALA A 256 -0.69 -16.04 1.30
C ALA A 256 -0.63 -15.34 2.68
N LEU A 257 -1.76 -14.88 3.19
CA LEU A 257 -1.86 -14.27 4.52
C LEU A 257 -1.35 -15.20 5.62
N GLN A 258 -1.73 -16.49 5.59
CA GLN A 258 -1.26 -17.49 6.58
C GLN A 258 0.27 -17.59 6.60
N ASN A 259 0.92 -17.58 5.43
CA ASN A 259 2.38 -17.62 5.36
C ASN A 259 3.03 -16.36 5.95
N PHE A 260 2.42 -15.18 5.73
CA PHE A 260 2.99 -13.92 6.21
C PHE A 260 2.75 -13.63 7.68
N LEU A 261 1.87 -14.37 8.37
CA LEU A 261 1.78 -14.29 9.83
C LEU A 261 3.11 -14.65 10.50
N TYR A 262 3.92 -15.48 9.86
CA TYR A 262 5.26 -15.89 10.31
C TYR A 262 6.40 -15.07 9.70
N SER A 263 6.07 -14.02 8.95
CA SER A 263 7.09 -13.19 8.30
C SER A 263 8.00 -12.52 9.33
N CYS A 264 9.32 -12.58 9.09
CA CYS A 264 10.29 -11.79 9.85
C CYS A 264 10.21 -10.29 9.52
N GLU A 265 9.59 -9.93 8.39
CA GLU A 265 9.30 -8.54 8.02
C GLU A 265 8.04 -8.08 8.76
N GLU A 266 8.23 -7.24 9.79
CA GLU A 266 7.17 -6.71 10.67
C GLU A 266 6.06 -6.03 9.88
N ARG A 267 6.39 -5.17 8.90
CA ARG A 267 5.40 -4.47 8.08
C ARG A 267 4.49 -5.43 7.30
N LEU A 268 5.07 -6.53 6.79
CA LEU A 268 4.31 -7.52 6.04
C LEU A 268 3.36 -8.27 6.97
N ARG A 269 3.83 -8.62 8.19
CA ARG A 269 3.01 -9.26 9.23
C ARG A 269 1.85 -8.34 9.65
N GLU A 270 2.11 -7.08 9.96
CA GLU A 270 1.09 -6.09 10.34
C GLU A 270 0.02 -5.90 9.25
N ARG A 271 0.45 -5.72 7.99
CA ARG A 271 -0.49 -5.55 6.87
C ARG A 271 -1.29 -6.82 6.60
N SER A 272 -0.69 -7.99 6.82
CA SER A 272 -1.38 -9.28 6.68
C SER A 272 -2.45 -9.47 7.75
N LEU A 273 -2.16 -9.11 9.01
CA LEU A 273 -3.14 -9.13 10.09
C LEU A 273 -4.31 -8.18 9.80
N LEU A 274 -4.01 -6.95 9.36
CA LEU A 274 -5.05 -5.98 9.00
C LEU A 274 -5.92 -6.47 7.83
N ALA A 275 -5.30 -7.00 6.77
CA ALA A 275 -6.04 -7.59 5.65
C ALA A 275 -6.90 -8.78 6.08
N LEU A 276 -6.36 -9.65 6.96
CA LEU A 276 -7.09 -10.78 7.51
C LEU A 276 -8.32 -10.31 8.28
N ASN A 277 -8.20 -9.27 9.11
CA ASN A 277 -9.32 -8.70 9.87
C ASN A 277 -10.49 -8.29 8.97
N TYR A 278 -10.20 -7.66 7.83
CA TYR A 278 -11.24 -7.31 6.85
C TYR A 278 -11.83 -8.51 6.14
N LEU A 279 -11.02 -9.51 5.77
CA LEU A 279 -11.52 -10.72 5.12
C LEU A 279 -12.44 -11.52 6.04
N VAL A 280 -12.08 -11.69 7.31
CA VAL A 280 -12.91 -12.43 8.29
C VAL A 280 -14.13 -11.63 8.75
N ALA A 281 -14.14 -10.31 8.53
CA ALA A 281 -15.34 -9.49 8.71
C ALA A 281 -16.36 -9.68 7.56
N SER A 282 -15.92 -10.17 6.39
CA SER A 282 -16.80 -10.45 5.24
C SER A 282 -17.63 -11.73 5.46
N LYS A 283 -18.73 -11.92 4.73
CA LYS A 283 -19.58 -13.14 4.83
C LYS A 283 -18.88 -14.42 4.31
N ASN A 284 -17.70 -14.29 3.72
CA ASN A 284 -16.95 -15.39 3.11
C ASN A 284 -15.93 -16.03 4.07
N VAL A 285 -16.06 -15.78 5.38
CA VAL A 285 -15.21 -16.35 6.45
C VAL A 285 -14.99 -17.86 6.28
N LYS A 286 -16.01 -18.59 5.81
CA LYS A 286 -15.99 -20.05 5.64
C LYS A 286 -14.80 -20.55 4.83
N GLN A 287 -14.40 -19.80 3.79
CA GLN A 287 -13.34 -20.22 2.87
C GLN A 287 -11.94 -19.92 3.44
N CYS A 288 -11.84 -19.01 4.41
CA CYS A 288 -10.61 -18.68 5.10
C CYS A 288 -10.36 -19.57 6.33
N ILE A 289 -11.42 -20.17 6.89
CA ILE A 289 -11.35 -20.98 8.11
C ILE A 289 -11.11 -22.44 7.78
N SER A 290 -9.99 -22.95 8.29
CA SER A 290 -9.68 -24.38 8.35
C SER A 290 -9.06 -24.70 9.71
N GLU A 291 -8.93 -25.98 10.04
CA GLU A 291 -8.21 -26.39 11.24
C GLU A 291 -6.74 -25.92 11.22
N HIS A 292 -6.10 -25.98 10.05
CA HIS A 292 -4.75 -25.44 9.85
C HIS A 292 -4.69 -23.94 10.12
N PHE A 293 -5.70 -23.17 9.69
CA PHE A 293 -5.75 -21.74 9.93
C PHE A 293 -5.75 -21.42 11.44
N PHE A 294 -6.57 -22.10 12.24
CA PHE A 294 -6.60 -21.90 13.68
C PHE A 294 -5.29 -22.30 14.37
N ASN A 295 -4.66 -23.38 13.92
CA ASN A 295 -3.35 -23.78 14.44
C ASN A 295 -2.30 -22.70 14.16
N SER A 296 -2.33 -22.08 12.97
CA SER A 296 -1.43 -20.97 12.67
C SER A 296 -1.66 -19.75 13.56
N LEU A 297 -2.92 -19.38 13.82
CA LEU A 297 -3.23 -18.31 14.77
C LEU A 297 -2.76 -18.64 16.19
N SER A 298 -2.90 -19.90 16.61
CA SER A 298 -2.44 -20.39 17.91
C SER A 298 -0.93 -20.22 18.08
N GLU A 299 -0.13 -20.59 17.08
CA GLU A 299 1.32 -20.40 17.11
C GLU A 299 1.69 -18.91 17.16
N CYS A 300 1.02 -18.08 16.35
CA CYS A 300 1.28 -16.64 16.36
C CYS A 300 0.86 -15.96 17.67
N LEU A 301 -0.14 -16.47 18.38
CA LEU A 301 -0.48 -16.01 19.74
C LEU A 301 0.63 -16.33 20.75
N ILE A 302 1.31 -17.48 20.60
CA ILE A 302 2.39 -17.89 21.52
C ILE A 302 3.67 -17.10 21.25
N PHE A 303 4.06 -16.97 19.98
CA PHE A 303 5.37 -16.44 19.60
C PHE A 303 5.35 -14.98 19.09
N GLY A 304 4.17 -14.42 18.85
CA GLY A 304 4.02 -13.05 18.38
C GLY A 304 4.38 -12.01 19.44
N ASP A 305 4.78 -10.82 19.00
CA ASP A 305 4.89 -9.66 19.88
C ASP A 305 3.51 -9.23 20.42
N PHE A 306 3.49 -8.38 21.45
CA PHE A 306 2.25 -7.93 22.10
C PHE A 306 1.24 -7.30 21.12
N LYS A 307 1.73 -6.57 20.11
CA LYS A 307 0.87 -5.91 19.12
C LYS A 307 0.21 -6.92 18.18
N THR A 308 0.98 -7.92 17.75
CA THR A 308 0.53 -9.07 16.95
C THR A 308 -0.51 -9.87 17.74
N GLN A 309 -0.24 -10.17 19.01
CA GLN A 309 -1.16 -10.86 19.90
C GLN A 309 -2.49 -10.13 20.05
N GLU A 310 -2.47 -8.81 20.30
CA GLU A 310 -3.69 -8.01 20.43
C GLU A 310 -4.52 -7.98 19.13
N GLU A 311 -3.88 -7.82 17.98
CA GLU A 311 -4.57 -7.86 16.69
C GLU A 311 -5.16 -9.25 16.41
N LEU A 312 -4.46 -10.32 16.76
CA LEU A 312 -4.97 -11.70 16.64
C LEU A 312 -6.18 -11.94 17.53
N ALA A 313 -6.16 -11.46 18.78
CA ALA A 313 -7.31 -11.53 19.67
C ALA A 313 -8.52 -10.79 19.08
N ARG A 314 -8.30 -9.62 18.49
CA ARG A 314 -9.34 -8.86 17.76
C ARG A 314 -9.89 -9.66 16.57
N ILE A 315 -9.02 -10.21 15.73
CA ILE A 315 -9.39 -11.04 14.57
C ILE A 315 -10.22 -12.25 15.00
N LEU A 316 -9.82 -12.95 16.08
CA LEU A 316 -10.56 -14.08 16.63
C LEU A 316 -11.95 -13.68 17.15
N SER A 317 -12.07 -12.49 17.75
CA SER A 317 -13.38 -11.98 18.19
C SER A 317 -14.32 -11.71 17.00
N VAL A 318 -13.78 -11.27 15.86
CA VAL A 318 -14.54 -11.04 14.61
C VAL A 318 -14.90 -12.37 13.95
N ILE A 319 -13.95 -13.31 13.87
CA ILE A 319 -14.17 -14.67 13.37
C ILE A 319 -15.33 -15.30 14.14
N THR A 320 -15.23 -15.36 15.47
CA THR A 320 -16.24 -16.01 16.33
C THR A 320 -17.60 -15.31 16.29
N PHE A 321 -17.65 -14.02 15.98
CA PHE A 321 -18.90 -13.29 15.76
C PHE A 321 -19.60 -13.69 14.45
N ASN A 322 -18.83 -13.94 13.38
CA ASN A 322 -19.35 -14.23 12.04
C ASN A 322 -19.46 -15.73 11.71
N CYS A 323 -18.86 -16.61 12.51
CA CYS A 323 -18.88 -18.05 12.29
C CYS A 323 -20.28 -18.63 12.40
N ASN A 324 -20.56 -19.64 11.58
CA ASN A 324 -21.66 -20.57 11.86
C ASN A 324 -21.24 -21.66 12.85
N ILE A 325 -22.20 -22.49 13.25
CA ILE A 325 -22.00 -23.56 14.23
C ILE A 325 -20.86 -24.52 13.82
N GLU A 326 -20.76 -24.93 12.56
CA GLU A 326 -19.70 -25.87 12.11
C GLU A 326 -18.30 -25.23 12.14
N GLU A 327 -18.15 -23.96 11.78
CA GLU A 327 -16.89 -23.23 11.92
C GLU A 327 -16.50 -23.02 13.37
N MET A 328 -17.48 -22.76 14.23
CA MET A 328 -17.27 -22.64 15.67
C MET A 328 -16.75 -23.96 16.25
N LYS A 329 -17.27 -25.10 15.80
CA LYS A 329 -16.77 -26.44 16.20
C LYS A 329 -15.30 -26.61 15.85
N LEU A 330 -14.87 -26.15 14.68
CA LEU A 330 -13.45 -26.20 14.29
C LEU A 330 -12.59 -25.32 15.21
N CYS A 331 -13.04 -24.10 15.50
CA CYS A 331 -12.37 -23.18 16.43
C CYS A 331 -12.18 -23.83 17.82
N VAL A 332 -13.25 -24.43 18.34
CA VAL A 332 -13.28 -25.06 19.68
C VAL A 332 -12.47 -26.35 19.76
N LYS A 333 -12.40 -27.13 18.67
CA LYS A 333 -11.57 -28.33 18.60
C LYS A 333 -10.08 -28.02 18.44
N SER A 334 -9.75 -26.83 17.93
CA SER A 334 -8.37 -26.38 17.80
C SER A 334 -7.77 -25.91 19.13
N THR A 335 -6.45 -25.69 19.16
CA THR A 335 -5.74 -25.18 20.35
C THR A 335 -5.86 -23.67 20.52
N VAL A 336 -6.53 -22.95 19.61
CA VAL A 336 -6.51 -21.48 19.58
C VAL A 336 -7.21 -20.86 20.79
N LEU A 337 -8.33 -21.42 21.24
CA LEU A 337 -9.08 -20.87 22.39
C LEU A 337 -8.33 -21.08 23.72
N PRO A 338 -7.83 -22.29 24.06
CA PRO A 338 -6.98 -22.47 25.23
C PRO A 338 -5.76 -21.54 25.23
N THR A 339 -5.12 -21.38 24.07
CA THR A 339 -3.95 -20.50 23.93
C THR A 339 -4.32 -19.03 24.15
N LEU A 340 -5.40 -18.55 23.54
CA LEU A 340 -5.90 -17.19 23.71
C LEU A 340 -6.19 -16.88 25.17
N ILE A 341 -6.85 -17.82 25.85
CA ILE A 341 -7.14 -17.76 27.29
C ILE A 341 -5.82 -17.68 28.05
N ASP A 342 -4.90 -18.63 27.91
CA ASP A 342 -3.65 -18.63 28.68
C ASP A 342 -2.82 -17.34 28.53
N VAL A 343 -2.70 -16.82 27.29
CA VAL A 343 -2.00 -15.56 27.01
C VAL A 343 -2.66 -14.36 27.69
N SER A 344 -3.99 -14.37 27.88
CA SER A 344 -4.73 -13.25 28.47
C SER A 344 -4.43 -12.96 29.95
N LYS A 345 -3.80 -13.90 30.68
CA LYS A 345 -3.51 -13.76 32.12
C LYS A 345 -2.61 -12.57 32.46
N ASN A 346 -1.75 -12.16 31.53
CA ASN A 346 -0.81 -11.04 31.73
C ASN A 346 -0.89 -10.02 30.58
N ALA A 347 -2.05 -9.89 29.94
CA ALA A 347 -2.20 -9.13 28.70
C ALA A 347 -2.73 -7.70 28.92
N SER A 348 -2.76 -6.91 27.83
CA SER A 348 -3.36 -5.57 27.83
C SER A 348 -4.88 -5.65 28.08
N VAL A 349 -5.45 -4.53 28.53
CA VAL A 349 -6.90 -4.37 28.71
C VAL A 349 -7.65 -4.69 27.41
N ASP A 350 -7.12 -4.25 26.27
CA ASP A 350 -7.71 -4.50 24.96
C ASP A 350 -7.64 -5.98 24.56
N PHE A 351 -6.51 -6.65 24.82
CA PHE A 351 -6.38 -8.09 24.58
C PHE A 351 -7.38 -8.89 25.43
N VAL A 352 -7.49 -8.59 26.72
CA VAL A 352 -8.46 -9.24 27.62
C VAL A 352 -9.89 -8.99 27.14
N PHE A 353 -10.20 -7.77 26.71
CA PHE A 353 -11.50 -7.42 26.16
C PHE A 353 -11.86 -8.26 24.93
N PHE A 354 -10.97 -8.37 23.94
CA PHE A 354 -11.21 -9.17 22.74
C PHE A 354 -11.24 -10.68 23.03
N THR A 355 -10.45 -11.14 24.01
CA THR A 355 -10.51 -12.52 24.50
C THR A 355 -11.89 -12.84 25.07
N TYR A 356 -12.40 -11.98 25.95
CA TYR A 356 -13.73 -12.15 26.53
C TYR A 356 -14.83 -12.03 25.47
N LYS A 357 -14.69 -11.16 24.47
CA LYS A 357 -15.63 -11.10 23.34
C LYS A 357 -15.65 -12.41 22.55
N THR A 358 -14.48 -12.99 22.32
CA THR A 358 -14.35 -14.30 21.66
C THR A 358 -15.09 -15.38 22.45
N ILE A 359 -14.83 -15.47 23.76
CA ILE A 359 -15.52 -16.41 24.67
C ILE A 359 -17.03 -16.16 24.69
N GLU A 360 -17.46 -14.89 24.72
CA GLU A 360 -18.88 -14.54 24.72
C GLU A 360 -19.60 -15.04 23.47
N ASN A 361 -18.97 -14.91 22.29
CA ASN A 361 -19.52 -15.35 21.01
C ASN A 361 -19.58 -16.88 20.91
N VAL A 362 -18.51 -17.54 21.34
CA VAL A 362 -18.40 -19.00 21.53
C VAL A 362 -19.58 -19.51 22.36
N LEU A 363 -19.83 -18.93 23.53
CA LEU A 363 -20.91 -19.33 24.44
C LEU A 363 -22.32 -19.03 23.90
N LYS A 364 -22.49 -18.00 23.06
CA LYS A 364 -23.79 -17.72 22.42
C LYS A 364 -24.22 -18.87 21.51
N LEU A 365 -23.31 -19.36 20.68
CA LEU A 365 -23.57 -20.49 19.79
C LEU A 365 -23.64 -21.83 20.53
N ALA A 366 -23.01 -21.92 21.70
CA ALA A 366 -23.06 -23.12 22.53
C ALA A 366 -24.47 -23.52 23.01
N LYS A 367 -25.38 -22.55 23.12
CA LYS A 367 -26.79 -22.81 23.46
C LYS A 367 -27.53 -23.61 22.40
N GLU A 368 -27.04 -23.63 21.16
CA GLU A 368 -27.71 -24.26 20.03
C GLU A 368 -27.28 -25.72 19.81
N ASP A 369 -26.12 -26.14 20.35
CA ASP A 369 -25.57 -27.49 20.21
C ASP A 369 -24.75 -27.89 21.45
N THR A 370 -25.44 -28.33 22.51
CA THR A 370 -24.88 -28.63 23.84
C THR A 370 -23.86 -29.77 23.84
N LEU A 371 -24.01 -30.77 22.95
CA LEU A 371 -23.19 -31.99 22.92
C LEU A 371 -21.70 -31.76 22.64
N ILE A 372 -21.34 -30.64 22.04
CA ILE A 372 -19.94 -30.34 21.68
C ILE A 372 -19.20 -29.70 22.85
N TRP A 373 -19.92 -29.02 23.74
CA TRP A 373 -19.34 -28.27 24.84
C TRP A 373 -19.15 -29.10 26.10
N SER A 374 -19.96 -30.15 26.27
CA SER A 374 -19.78 -31.14 27.34
C SER A 374 -18.44 -31.88 27.25
N SER A 375 -17.79 -31.88 26.09
CA SER A 375 -16.47 -32.52 25.92
C SER A 375 -15.28 -31.62 26.31
N ASN A 376 -15.51 -30.34 26.62
CA ASN A 376 -14.45 -29.34 26.83
C ASN A 376 -14.46 -28.70 28.23
N PHE A 377 -14.85 -29.43 29.29
CA PHE A 377 -14.89 -28.94 30.67
C PHE A 377 -13.60 -28.25 31.16
N SER A 378 -12.43 -28.64 30.66
CA SER A 378 -11.16 -27.96 30.97
C SER A 378 -11.15 -26.50 30.54
N LEU A 379 -11.78 -26.17 29.40
CA LEU A 379 -11.88 -24.80 28.90
C LEU A 379 -12.73 -23.93 29.84
N TRP A 380 -13.79 -24.50 30.43
CA TRP A 380 -14.66 -23.81 31.38
C TRP A 380 -13.91 -23.42 32.64
N ALA A 381 -13.16 -24.35 33.22
CA ALA A 381 -12.35 -24.08 34.40
C ALA A 381 -11.28 -23.00 34.12
N GLN A 382 -10.68 -23.00 32.92
CA GLN A 382 -9.73 -21.96 32.53
C GLN A 382 -10.39 -20.59 32.37
N ILE A 383 -11.62 -20.52 31.84
CA ILE A 383 -12.37 -19.26 31.72
C ILE A 383 -12.67 -18.69 33.11
N GLU A 384 -13.15 -19.52 34.03
CA GLU A 384 -13.43 -19.11 35.42
C GLU A 384 -12.16 -18.62 36.12
N ASP A 385 -11.05 -19.36 35.98
CA ASP A 385 -9.75 -19.00 36.54
C ASP A 385 -9.31 -17.60 36.06
N ILE A 386 -9.39 -17.33 34.75
CA ILE A 386 -8.98 -16.04 34.19
C ILE A 386 -9.91 -14.90 34.62
N ILE A 387 -11.22 -15.14 34.69
CA ILE A 387 -12.15 -14.13 35.19
C ILE A 387 -11.83 -13.78 36.65
N SER A 388 -11.44 -14.77 37.46
CA SER A 388 -11.05 -14.55 38.86
C SER A 388 -9.69 -13.84 39.01
N GLN A 389 -8.75 -14.09 38.10
CA GLN A 389 -7.42 -13.48 38.10
C GLN A 389 -7.44 -12.04 37.56
N ASN A 390 -8.29 -11.76 36.58
CA ASN A 390 -8.43 -10.45 35.96
C ASN A 390 -9.44 -9.57 36.70
N GLU A 391 -9.17 -9.26 37.97
CA GLU A 391 -9.88 -8.21 38.70
C GLU A 391 -9.60 -6.84 38.06
N SER A 392 -10.42 -6.47 37.07
CA SER A 392 -10.27 -5.22 36.34
C SER A 392 -11.12 -4.11 36.94
N GLU A 393 -10.53 -2.94 37.16
CA GLU A 393 -11.27 -1.69 37.44
C GLU A 393 -12.06 -1.22 36.21
N ASN A 394 -11.76 -1.74 35.02
CA ASN A 394 -12.48 -1.40 33.80
C ASN A 394 -13.90 -2.01 33.84
N LYS A 395 -14.89 -1.12 33.95
CA LYS A 395 -16.31 -1.47 33.99
C LYS A 395 -16.73 -2.37 32.81
N MET A 396 -16.22 -2.12 31.60
CA MET A 396 -16.60 -2.88 30.42
C MET A 396 -16.14 -4.35 30.51
N ILE A 397 -14.92 -4.59 31.01
CA ILE A 397 -14.39 -5.94 31.22
C ILE A 397 -15.17 -6.64 32.32
N LYS A 398 -15.49 -5.92 33.40
CA LYS A 398 -16.27 -6.44 34.53
C LYS A 398 -17.70 -6.83 34.13
N ASP A 399 -18.38 -5.98 33.37
CA ASP A 399 -19.73 -6.28 32.87
C ASP A 399 -19.69 -7.49 31.92
N LEU A 400 -18.64 -7.61 31.10
CA LEU A 400 -18.45 -8.72 30.17
C LEU A 400 -18.13 -10.03 30.89
N SER A 401 -17.34 -10.00 31.96
CA SER A 401 -17.01 -11.20 32.75
C SER A 401 -18.23 -11.75 33.47
N PHE A 402 -19.07 -10.91 34.07
CA PHE A 402 -20.35 -11.34 34.66
C PHE A 402 -21.28 -11.95 33.60
N ALA A 403 -21.40 -11.32 32.43
CA ALA A 403 -22.22 -11.86 31.35
C ALA A 403 -21.73 -13.22 30.83
N ILE A 404 -20.42 -13.49 30.88
CA ILE A 404 -19.83 -14.79 30.55
C ILE A 404 -20.19 -15.82 31.63
N LEU A 405 -19.96 -15.51 32.91
CA LEU A 405 -20.27 -16.41 34.02
C LEU A 405 -21.77 -16.79 34.06
N ASP A 406 -22.66 -15.81 33.87
CA ASP A 406 -24.11 -16.05 33.84
C ASP A 406 -24.50 -17.00 32.68
N LYS A 407 -23.91 -16.81 31.49
CA LYS A 407 -24.14 -17.70 30.35
C LYS A 407 -23.60 -19.10 30.62
N MET A 408 -22.45 -19.20 31.27
CA MET A 408 -21.85 -20.47 31.62
C MET A 408 -22.75 -21.25 32.60
N GLU A 409 -23.27 -20.59 33.62
CA GLU A 409 -24.20 -21.19 34.59
C GLU A 409 -25.51 -21.66 33.93
N LEU A 410 -26.05 -20.89 32.99
CA LEU A 410 -27.25 -21.29 32.24
C LEU A 410 -27.01 -22.56 31.42
N ILE A 411 -25.85 -22.67 30.78
CA ILE A 411 -25.48 -23.84 29.99
C ILE A 411 -25.25 -25.05 30.91
N SER A 412 -24.56 -24.88 32.06
CA SER A 412 -24.36 -25.96 33.03
C SER A 412 -25.68 -26.52 33.58
N LYS A 413 -26.66 -25.65 33.83
CA LYS A 413 -28.01 -26.05 34.23
C LYS A 413 -28.76 -26.83 33.14
N SER A 414 -28.61 -26.46 31.86
CA SER A 414 -29.20 -27.24 30.76
C SER A 414 -28.62 -28.66 30.68
N PHE A 415 -27.32 -28.82 30.90
CA PHE A 415 -26.71 -30.16 30.95
C PHE A 415 -27.25 -31.04 32.08
N ALA A 416 -27.50 -30.45 33.25
CA ALA A 416 -28.05 -31.19 34.39
C ALA A 416 -29.51 -31.62 34.20
N MET A 417 -30.23 -31.09 33.20
CA MET A 417 -31.61 -31.48 32.87
C MET A 417 -31.69 -32.51 31.74
N ASP A 418 -30.66 -32.60 30.88
CA ASP A 418 -30.57 -33.56 29.77
C ASP A 418 -29.91 -34.91 30.17
N LEU A 419 -29.28 -34.97 31.35
CA LEU A 419 -28.76 -36.18 32.01
C LEU A 419 -29.78 -36.75 33.00
#